data_AF-A0A8C3F4T1-F1
#
_entry.id   AF-A0A8C3F4T1-F1
#
_cell.length_a   1.000
_cell.length_b   1.000
_cell.length_c   1.000
_cell.angle_alpha   90.00
_cell.angle_beta   90.00
_cell.angle_gamma   90.00
#
_symmetry.space_group_name_H-M   'P 1'
#
loop_
_entity.id
_entity.type
_entity.pdbx_description
1 polymer ?
#
loop_
_entity_poly.entity_id
_entity_poly.type
_entity_poly.pdbx_seq_one_letter_code
_entity_poly.pdbx_strand_id
1 'polypeptide(L)'
;MDFRMSLVMICYNPDFEKLKPGYLEQLPGKLKLFSQFLGKRKWFAGEKITFVDFVMYDILDQNRMFEPKCLDQFQNLKDFLARFE
;
A
#
# COMPACT_ATOMS: atom_id res chain seq x y z
N MET A 1 -9.18 9.02 -8.00
CA MET A 1 -7.91 8.57 -8.61
C MET A 1 -7.49 7.27 -7.96
N ASP A 2 -6.89 6.36 -8.74
CA ASP A 2 -6.34 5.09 -8.23
C ASP A 2 -5.19 5.30 -7.24
N PHE A 3 -4.98 4.36 -6.32
CA PHE A 3 -4.00 4.46 -5.23
C PHE A 3 -2.54 4.42 -5.72
N ARG A 4 -2.23 3.71 -6.81
CA ARG A 4 -0.89 3.79 -7.41
C ARG A 4 -0.65 5.18 -7.99
N MET A 5 -1.64 5.72 -8.70
CA MET A 5 -1.53 7.01 -9.36
C MET A 5 -1.35 8.17 -8.39
N SER A 6 -1.89 8.09 -7.17
CA SER A 6 -1.68 9.16 -6.17
C SER A 6 -0.21 9.29 -5.75
N LEU A 7 0.53 8.18 -5.62
CA LEU A 7 1.97 8.22 -5.34
C LEU A 7 2.75 8.74 -6.55
N VAL A 8 2.45 8.23 -7.74
CA VAL A 8 3.10 8.66 -8.99
C VAL A 8 2.96 10.16 -9.18
N MET A 9 1.76 10.71 -9.00
CA MET A 9 1.55 12.15 -9.17
C MET A 9 2.37 13.01 -8.22
N ILE A 10 2.55 12.60 -6.97
CA ILE A 10 3.37 13.40 -6.05
C ILE A 10 4.84 13.30 -6.41
N CYS A 11 5.34 12.08 -6.70
CA CYS A 11 6.76 11.84 -6.96
C CYS A 11 7.29 12.56 -8.20
N TYR A 12 6.44 12.77 -9.22
CA TYR A 12 6.79 13.50 -10.43
C TYR A 12 6.42 14.99 -10.41
N ASN A 13 5.80 15.49 -9.33
CA ASN A 13 5.43 16.90 -9.26
C ASN A 13 6.63 17.77 -8.85
N PRO A 14 6.89 18.91 -9.52
CA PRO A 14 7.93 19.85 -9.09
C PRO A 14 7.77 20.37 -7.65
N ASP A 15 6.55 20.42 -7.13
CA ASP A 15 6.21 20.80 -5.74
C ASP A 15 6.17 19.60 -4.77
N PHE A 16 6.87 18.48 -5.08
CA PHE A 16 6.88 17.25 -4.29
C PHE A 16 6.95 17.47 -2.78
N GLU A 17 7.92 18.25 -2.30
CA GLU A 17 8.14 18.50 -0.87
C GLU A 17 6.93 19.17 -0.18
N LYS A 18 6.17 19.99 -0.91
CA LYS A 18 4.95 20.63 -0.39
C LYS A 18 3.77 19.68 -0.35
N LEU A 19 3.71 18.72 -1.28
CA LEU A 19 2.59 17.79 -1.44
C LEU A 19 2.75 16.51 -0.60
N LYS A 20 3.99 16.08 -0.34
CA LYS A 20 4.33 14.87 0.42
C LYS A 20 3.61 14.79 1.78
N PRO A 21 3.57 15.85 2.62
CA PRO A 21 2.89 15.77 3.92
C PRO A 21 1.41 15.40 3.79
N GLY A 22 0.69 15.98 2.81
CA GLY A 22 -0.73 15.67 2.59
C GLY A 22 -0.97 14.24 2.10
N TYR A 23 -0.03 13.68 1.31
CA TYR A 23 -0.09 12.28 0.95
C TYR A 23 0.10 11.37 2.16
N LEU A 24 1.10 11.65 3.00
CA LEU A 24 1.40 10.86 4.20
C LEU A 24 0.27 10.93 5.24
N GLU A 25 -0.43 12.05 5.34
CA GLU A 25 -1.62 12.18 6.20
C GLU A 25 -2.77 11.25 5.76
N GLN A 26 -2.98 11.11 4.44
CA GLN A 26 -4.06 10.29 3.88
C GLN A 26 -3.71 8.80 3.78
N LEU A 27 -2.42 8.48 3.74
CA LEU A 27 -1.90 7.13 3.51
C LEU A 27 -2.42 6.09 4.52
N PRO A 28 -2.39 6.30 5.85
CA PRO A 28 -2.92 5.33 6.81
C PRO A 28 -4.39 5.01 6.59
N GLY A 29 -5.19 6.00 6.19
CA GLY A 29 -6.61 5.81 5.88
C GLY A 29 -6.83 4.87 4.70
N LYS A 30 -6.00 4.96 3.65
CA LYS A 30 -6.07 4.06 2.49
C LYS A 30 -5.56 2.65 2.83
N LEU A 31 -4.44 2.55 3.54
CA LEU A 31 -3.89 1.27 3.97
C LEU A 31 -4.85 0.51 4.89
N LYS A 32 -5.58 1.21 5.75
CA LYS A 32 -6.64 0.62 6.58
C LYS A 32 -7.72 -0.05 5.75
N LEU A 33 -8.13 0.53 4.62
CA LEU A 33 -9.13 -0.07 3.73
C LEU A 33 -8.61 -1.38 3.12
N PHE A 34 -7.36 -1.42 2.67
CA PHE A 34 -6.75 -2.65 2.15
C PHE A 34 -6.60 -3.72 3.24
N SER A 35 -6.17 -3.34 4.44
CA SER A 35 -6.08 -4.23 5.60
C SER A 35 -7.44 -4.82 5.95
N GLN A 36 -8.51 -4.02 5.98
CA GLN A 36 -9.87 -4.49 6.22
C GLN A 36 -10.36 -5.43 5.10
N PHE A 37 -10.04 -5.11 3.84
CA PHE A 37 -10.45 -5.92 2.70
C PHE A 37 -9.76 -7.28 2.67
N LEU A 38 -8.43 -7.33 2.88
CA LEU A 38 -7.68 -8.57 3.03
C LEU A 38 -8.26 -9.38 4.21
N GLY A 39 -8.48 -8.71 5.34
CA GLY A 39 -9.05 -9.29 6.54
C GLY A 39 -8.16 -10.44 7.05
N LYS A 40 -8.75 -11.65 7.09
CA LYS A 40 -8.07 -12.89 7.50
C LYS A 40 -7.65 -13.78 6.33
N ARG A 41 -7.90 -13.36 5.08
CA ARG A 41 -7.56 -14.14 3.89
C ARG A 41 -6.04 -14.15 3.70
N LYS A 42 -5.52 -15.21 3.07
CA LYS A 42 -4.09 -15.29 2.71
C LYS A 42 -3.74 -14.37 1.55
N TRP A 43 -4.64 -14.27 0.58
CA TRP A 43 -4.50 -13.50 -0.66
C TRP A 43 -5.73 -12.60 -0.84
N PHE A 44 -5.60 -11.54 -1.62
CA PHE A 44 -6.65 -10.54 -1.82
C PHE A 44 -7.91 -11.13 -2.47
N ALA A 45 -7.77 -12.19 -3.26
CA ALA A 45 -8.89 -12.92 -3.87
C ALA A 45 -9.38 -14.14 -3.05
N GLY A 46 -8.73 -14.48 -1.92
CA GLY A 46 -9.10 -15.64 -1.10
C GLY A 46 -7.92 -16.51 -0.68
N GLU A 47 -8.06 -17.82 -0.89
CA GLU A 47 -7.08 -18.82 -0.44
C GLU A 47 -5.97 -19.10 -1.44
N LYS A 48 -6.18 -18.78 -2.72
CA LYS A 48 -5.19 -18.96 -3.79
C LYS A 48 -4.71 -17.61 -4.28
N ILE A 49 -3.42 -17.56 -4.58
CA ILE A 49 -2.80 -16.38 -5.20
C ILE A 49 -3.38 -16.17 -6.59
N THR A 50 -3.54 -14.91 -6.97
CA THR A 50 -3.97 -14.47 -8.30
C THR A 50 -3.11 -13.31 -8.75
N PHE A 51 -3.24 -12.88 -10.01
CA PHE A 51 -2.45 -11.77 -10.54
C PHE A 51 -2.64 -10.45 -9.76
N VAL A 52 -3.79 -10.26 -9.08
CA VAL A 52 -4.05 -9.04 -8.29
C VAL A 52 -3.12 -8.94 -7.08
N ASP A 53 -2.66 -10.07 -6.55
CA ASP A 53 -1.73 -10.09 -5.41
C ASP A 53 -0.36 -9.52 -5.81
N PHE A 54 0.07 -9.73 -7.05
CA PHE A 54 1.30 -9.14 -7.59
C PHE A 54 1.17 -7.61 -7.69
N VAL A 55 0.01 -7.13 -8.13
CA VAL A 55 -0.28 -5.68 -8.20
C VAL A 55 -0.32 -5.07 -6.80
N MET A 56 -0.97 -5.76 -5.84
CA MET A 56 -1.03 -5.30 -4.46
C MET A 56 0.34 -5.31 -3.78
N TYR A 57 1.17 -6.33 -4.03
CA TYR A 57 2.55 -6.38 -3.56
C TYR A 57 3.35 -5.18 -4.04
N ASP A 58 3.40 -4.94 -5.35
CA ASP A 58 4.12 -3.81 -5.96
C ASP A 58 3.70 -2.46 -5.35
N ILE A 59 2.39 -2.25 -5.20
CA ILE A 59 1.86 -1.00 -4.64
C ILE A 59 2.24 -0.84 -3.16
N LEU A 60 2.12 -1.89 -2.36
CA LEU A 60 2.45 -1.86 -0.93
C LEU A 60 3.96 -1.72 -0.71
N ASP A 61 4.78 -2.37 -1.54
CA ASP A 61 6.23 -2.28 -1.46
C ASP A 61 6.73 -0.88 -1.83
N GLN A 62 6.23 -0.27 -2.90
CA GLN A 62 6.57 1.12 -3.24
C GLN A 62 6.22 2.10 -2.10
N ASN A 63 5.08 1.89 -1.42
CA ASN A 63 4.70 2.70 -0.26
C ASN A 63 5.59 2.43 0.96
N ARG A 64 5.99 1.18 1.20
CA ARG A 64 6.95 0.79 2.23
C ARG A 64 8.32 1.41 1.98
N MET A 65 8.78 1.45 0.73
CA MET A 65 10.03 2.13 0.36
C MET A 65 9.93 3.64 0.56
N PHE A 66 8.77 4.24 0.28
CA PHE A 66 8.54 5.68 0.40
C PHE A 66 8.42 6.16 1.85
N GLU A 67 7.71 5.39 2.69
CA GLU A 67 7.55 5.62 4.13
C GLU A 67 7.68 4.27 4.87
N PRO A 68 8.89 3.93 5.38
CA PRO A 68 9.19 2.61 5.95
C PRO A 68 8.25 2.14 7.07
N LYS A 69 7.65 3.07 7.81
CA LYS A 69 6.77 2.75 8.95
C LYS A 69 5.28 2.76 8.59
N CYS A 70 4.90 2.98 7.34
CA CYS A 70 3.50 3.12 6.96
C CYS A 70 2.64 1.87 7.23
N LEU A 71 3.26 0.69 7.31
CA LEU A 71 2.59 -0.59 7.56
C LEU A 71 2.63 -1.06 9.02
N ASP A 72 3.28 -0.33 9.93
CA ASP A 72 3.51 -0.79 11.31
C ASP A 72 2.20 -1.14 12.04
N GLN A 73 1.15 -0.38 11.76
CA GLN A 73 -0.19 -0.54 12.34
C GLN A 73 -1.03 -1.66 11.68
N PHE A 74 -0.57 -2.25 10.57
CA PHE A 74 -1.33 -3.20 9.76
C PHE A 74 -0.60 -4.54 9.65
N GLN A 75 -0.62 -5.33 10.73
CA GLN A 75 0.11 -6.61 10.78
C GLN A 75 -0.24 -7.55 9.62
N ASN A 76 -1.52 -7.64 9.24
CA ASN A 76 -1.93 -8.51 8.14
C ASN A 76 -1.37 -8.08 6.76
N LEU A 77 -1.11 -6.79 6.54
CA LEU A 77 -0.45 -6.32 5.31
C LEU A 77 1.05 -6.64 5.34
N LYS A 78 1.70 -6.54 6.51
CA LYS A 78 3.09 -7.00 6.68
C LYS A 78 3.21 -8.50 6.45
N ASP A 79 2.29 -9.29 7.00
CA ASP A 79 2.23 -10.74 6.81
C ASP A 79 1.95 -11.12 5.34
N PHE A 80 1.18 -10.30 4.62
CA PHE A 80 0.98 -10.46 3.18
C PHE A 80 2.29 -10.24 2.40
N LEU A 81 3.02 -9.15 2.66
CA LEU A 81 4.31 -8.89 2.00
C LEU A 81 5.31 -10.02 2.27
N ALA A 82 5.45 -10.43 3.53
CA ALA A 82 6.36 -11.50 3.94
C ALA A 82 5.97 -12.89 3.41
N ARG A 83 4.70 -13.09 3.00
CA ARG A 83 4.25 -14.34 2.36
C ARG A 83 4.48 -14.33 0.86
N PHE A 84 4.48 -13.15 0.25
CA PHE A 84 4.69 -12.97 -1.17
C PHE A 84 6.18 -13.07 -1.54
N GLU A 85 7.07 -12.54 -0.69
CA GLU A 85 8.54 -12.64 -0.75
C GLU A 85 9.05 -14.06 -0.48
#